data_AF-C2XTB1-F1
#
_entry.id   AF-C2XTB1-F1
#
_cell.length_a   1.000
_cell.length_b   1.000
_cell.length_c   1.000
_cell.angle_alpha   90.00
_cell.angle_beta   90.00
_cell.angle_gamma   90.00
#
_symmetry.space_group_name_H-M   'P 1'
#
loop_
_entity.id
_entity.type
_entity.pdbx_description
1 polymer ?
#
loop_
_entity_poly.entity_id
_entity_poly.type
_entity_poly.pdbx_seq_one_letter_code
_entity_poly.pdbx_strand_id
1 'polypeptide(L)'
;MFYSLKNIPSDGNMYIELFMPVNEDEIPTSETLQFRSYYYVDEMLMKRYTGDYEKLTEQVYGEMLQYMEGNNLNLASPIYHVFSGDESLQYVEVKIAVYSEV
;
A
#
# COMPACT_ATOMS: atom_id res chain seq x y z
N MET A 1 3.12 1.98 9.41
CA MET A 1 1.72 1.48 9.32
C MET A 1 1.31 1.49 7.87
N PHE A 2 0.45 0.59 7.42
CA PHE A 2 -0.10 0.66 6.06
C PHE A 2 -1.55 0.20 6.01
N TYR A 3 -2.26 0.55 4.95
CA TYR A 3 -3.54 -0.07 4.62
C TYR A 3 -3.54 -0.55 3.17
N SER A 4 -4.41 -1.50 2.87
CA SER A 4 -4.71 -1.93 1.50
C SER A 4 -6.13 -1.53 1.13
N LEU A 5 -6.27 -0.93 -0.05
CA LEU A 5 -7.55 -0.61 -0.67
C LEU A 5 -7.86 -1.71 -1.69
N LYS A 6 -8.94 -2.45 -1.46
CA LYS A 6 -9.29 -3.66 -2.24
C LYS A 6 -10.04 -3.37 -3.53
N ASN A 7 -10.49 -2.13 -3.74
CA ASN A 7 -11.23 -1.73 -4.93
C ASN A 7 -10.78 -0.35 -5.41
N ILE A 8 -10.87 -0.11 -6.72
CA ILE A 8 -10.77 1.25 -7.24
C ILE A 8 -12.05 1.99 -6.79
N PRO A 9 -11.94 3.14 -6.11
CA PRO A 9 -13.09 3.85 -5.55
C PRO A 9 -13.80 4.65 -6.65
N SER A 10 -14.51 3.97 -7.55
CA SER A 10 -15.31 4.61 -8.62
C SER A 10 -16.65 5.16 -8.12
N ASP A 11 -17.27 4.52 -7.12
CA ASP A 11 -18.66 4.75 -6.71
C ASP A 11 -18.84 4.95 -5.19
N GLY A 12 -17.83 5.52 -4.53
CA GLY A 12 -17.91 6.01 -3.15
C GLY A 12 -17.70 4.97 -2.04
N ASN A 13 -17.86 3.67 -2.32
CA ASN A 13 -17.51 2.62 -1.35
C ASN A 13 -16.00 2.32 -1.40
N MET A 14 -15.35 2.37 -0.25
CA MET A 14 -13.94 1.99 -0.09
C MET A 14 -13.81 0.78 0.84
N TYR A 15 -13.23 -0.30 0.32
CA TYR A 15 -12.93 -1.49 1.09
C TYR A 15 -11.48 -1.45 1.56
N ILE A 16 -11.29 -1.04 2.82
CA ILE A 16 -9.99 -0.81 3.43
C ILE A 16 -9.68 -1.92 4.44
N GLU A 17 -8.47 -2.47 4.36
CA GLU A 17 -7.89 -3.34 5.38
C GLU A 17 -6.65 -2.67 5.98
N LEU A 18 -6.64 -2.48 7.31
CA LEU A 18 -5.60 -1.76 8.03
C LEU A 18 -4.60 -2.73 8.68
N PHE A 19 -3.32 -2.42 8.55
CA PHE A 19 -2.22 -3.19 9.11
C PHE A 19 -1.35 -2.31 10.01
N MET A 20 -1.35 -2.61 11.30
CA MET A 20 -0.49 -1.97 12.27
C MET A 20 0.66 -2.92 12.64
N PRO A 21 1.93 -2.48 12.47
CA PRO A 21 3.05 -3.28 12.95
C PRO A 21 2.97 -3.39 14.47
N VAL A 22 3.17 -4.61 14.99
CA VAL A 22 3.36 -4.84 16.42
C VAL A 22 4.87 -4.93 16.65
N ASN A 23 5.40 -4.07 17.51
CA ASN A 23 6.77 -4.18 17.98
C ASN A 23 6.78 -5.09 19.20
N GLU A 24 7.39 -6.25 19.08
CA GLU A 24 7.62 -7.16 20.21
C GLU A 24 9.13 -7.26 20.45
N ASP A 25 9.57 -6.87 21.65
CA ASP A 25 10.98 -6.97 22.05
C ASP A 25 11.38 -8.40 22.43
N GLU A 26 10.39 -9.25 22.74
CA GLU A 26 10.58 -10.64 23.13
C GLU A 26 9.58 -11.54 22.42
N ILE A 27 10.00 -12.77 22.10
CA ILE A 27 9.09 -13.80 21.62
C ILE A 27 8.54 -14.50 22.86
N PRO A 28 7.23 -14.42 23.17
CA PRO A 28 6.69 -15.16 24.28
C PRO A 28 6.92 -16.65 24.03
N THR A 29 7.58 -17.32 24.97
CA THR A 29 7.69 -18.78 25.00
C THR A 29 6.30 -19.36 25.26
N SER A 30 5.55 -19.57 24.19
CA SER A 30 4.23 -20.17 24.24
C SER A 30 4.22 -21.45 23.42
N GLU A 31 3.78 -22.55 24.02
CA GLU A 31 3.53 -23.80 23.30
C GLU A 31 2.39 -23.68 22.27
N THR A 32 1.61 -22.59 22.32
CA THR A 32 0.46 -22.34 21.43
C THR A 32 0.72 -21.31 20.33
N LEU A 33 1.81 -20.53 20.39
CA LEU A 33 2.13 -19.56 19.35
C LEU A 33 2.86 -20.27 18.20
N GLN A 34 2.11 -20.68 17.18
CA GLN A 34 2.65 -21.53 16.10
C GLN A 34 3.12 -20.77 14.85
N PHE A 35 2.73 -19.51 14.64
CA PHE A 35 3.14 -18.75 13.46
C PHE A 35 3.22 -17.24 13.71
N ARG A 36 4.15 -16.59 12.99
CA ARG A 36 4.22 -15.14 12.80
C ARG A 36 4.04 -14.86 11.32
N SER A 37 3.10 -14.01 10.96
CA SER A 37 2.85 -13.61 9.58
C SER A 37 3.55 -12.28 9.31
N TYR A 38 4.46 -12.28 8.33
CA TYR A 38 5.08 -11.07 7.83
C TYR A 38 4.39 -10.68 6.52
N TYR A 39 4.01 -9.40 6.42
CA TYR A 39 3.43 -8.85 5.20
C TYR A 39 4.51 -8.08 4.46
N TYR A 40 4.89 -8.56 3.27
CA TYR A 40 5.97 -7.97 2.47
C TYR A 40 5.38 -7.26 1.24
N VAL A 41 5.60 -5.94 1.14
CA VAL A 41 5.11 -5.07 0.05
C VAL A 41 6.29 -4.31 -0.53
N ASP A 42 6.92 -4.91 -1.53
CA ASP A 42 8.11 -4.35 -2.18
C ASP A 42 8.11 -4.67 -3.68
N GLU A 43 8.98 -4.01 -4.45
CA GLU A 43 9.14 -4.21 -5.89
C GLU A 43 7.85 -4.00 -6.72
N MET A 44 7.05 -3.01 -6.34
CA MET A 44 5.78 -2.66 -6.98
C MET A 44 5.88 -1.33 -7.75
N LEU A 45 4.96 -1.10 -8.69
CA LEU A 45 4.76 0.24 -9.25
C LEU A 45 4.43 1.20 -8.10
N MET A 46 5.19 2.28 -7.96
CA MET A 46 5.16 3.11 -6.76
C MET A 46 5.22 4.60 -7.09
N LYS A 47 4.44 5.38 -6.33
CA LYS A 47 4.58 6.83 -6.22
C LYS A 47 4.66 7.23 -4.75
N ARG A 48 5.53 8.20 -4.47
CA ARG A 48 5.75 8.77 -3.13
C ARG A 48 5.38 10.25 -3.13
N TYR A 49 4.72 10.71 -2.09
CA TYR A 49 4.38 12.11 -1.89
C TYR A 49 4.34 12.49 -0.39
N THR A 50 4.48 13.78 -0.14
CA THR A 50 4.43 14.41 1.20
C THR A 50 3.52 15.63 1.13
N GLY A 51 2.95 16.05 2.26
CA GLY A 51 2.07 17.22 2.35
C GLY A 51 0.59 16.85 2.44
N ASP A 52 -0.25 17.50 1.62
CA ASP A 52 -1.71 17.33 1.64
C ASP A 52 -2.12 15.97 1.09
N TYR A 53 -2.24 14.98 1.98
CA TYR A 53 -2.47 13.59 1.59
C TYR A 53 -3.83 13.39 0.90
N GLU A 54 -4.88 14.08 1.35
CA GLU A 54 -6.22 13.92 0.79
C GLU A 54 -6.24 14.37 -0.68
N LYS A 55 -5.71 15.56 -0.95
CA LYS A 55 -5.63 16.09 -2.31
C LYS A 55 -4.67 15.31 -3.21
N LEU A 56 -3.50 14.93 -2.68
CA LEU A 56 -2.45 14.30 -3.48
C LEU A 56 -2.75 12.82 -3.80
N THR A 57 -3.51 12.12 -2.95
CA THR A 57 -3.86 10.71 -3.19
C THR A 57 -4.62 10.54 -4.50
N GLU A 58 -5.64 11.38 -4.76
CA GLU A 58 -6.43 11.31 -5.99
C GLU A 58 -5.58 11.57 -7.23
N GLN A 59 -4.69 12.57 -7.17
CA GLN A 59 -3.77 12.87 -8.26
C GLN A 59 -2.83 11.68 -8.54
N VAL A 60 -2.29 11.07 -7.49
CA VAL A 60 -1.38 9.91 -7.62
C VAL A 60 -2.09 8.72 -8.22
N TYR A 61 -3.35 8.45 -7.86
CA TYR A 61 -4.14 7.41 -8.53
C TYR A 61 -4.29 7.68 -10.03
N GLY A 62 -4.66 8.90 -10.41
CA GLY A 62 -4.80 9.27 -11.82
C GLY A 62 -3.51 9.03 -12.60
N GLU A 63 -2.38 9.49 -12.07
CA GLU A 63 -1.07 9.31 -12.70
C GLU A 63 -0.65 7.84 -12.81
N MET A 64 -0.85 7.04 -11.76
CA MET A 64 -0.50 5.61 -11.77
C MET A 64 -1.39 4.81 -12.72
N LEU A 65 -2.70 5.06 -12.72
CA LEU A 65 -3.64 4.41 -13.63
C LEU A 65 -3.34 4.77 -15.10
N GLN A 66 -3.05 6.05 -15.38
CA GLN A 66 -2.65 6.49 -16.72
C GLN A 66 -1.34 5.83 -17.17
N TYR A 67 -0.36 5.71 -16.26
CA TYR A 67 0.89 5.00 -16.54
C TYR A 67 0.63 3.53 -16.87
N MET A 68 -0.25 2.87 -16.11
CA MET A 68 -0.61 1.47 -16.35
C MET A 68 -1.28 1.30 -17.71
N GLU A 69 -2.25 2.15 -18.04
CA GLU A 69 -2.95 2.14 -19.33
C GLU A 69 -1.98 2.36 -20.49
N GLY A 70 -1.11 3.37 -20.40
CA GLY A 70 -0.13 3.68 -21.44
C GLY A 70 0.96 2.62 -21.66
N ASN A 71 1.11 1.68 -20.73
CA ASN A 71 2.09 0.58 -20.79
C ASN A 71 1.44 -0.81 -20.85
N ASN A 72 0.12 -0.89 -21.08
CA ASN A 72 -0.65 -2.15 -21.11
C ASN A 72 -0.42 -3.03 -19.85
N LEU A 73 -0.43 -2.40 -18.68
CA LEU A 73 -0.26 -3.06 -17.39
C LEU A 73 -1.61 -3.29 -16.71
N ASN A 74 -1.79 -4.49 -16.18
CA ASN A 74 -2.96 -4.88 -15.40
C ASN A 74 -2.63 -4.90 -13.90
N LEU A 75 -3.65 -4.67 -13.07
CA LEU A 75 -3.55 -4.70 -11.61
C LEU A 75 -3.48 -6.16 -11.10
N ALA A 76 -2.47 -6.46 -10.27
CA ALA A 76 -2.20 -7.78 -9.71
C ALA A 76 -2.41 -7.87 -8.18
N SER A 77 -2.66 -6.74 -7.52
CA SER A 77 -2.82 -6.66 -6.06
C SER A 77 -3.78 -5.55 -5.66
N PRO A 78 -4.27 -5.52 -4.41
CA PRO A 78 -4.78 -4.31 -3.79
C PRO A 78 -3.82 -3.12 -3.93
N ILE A 79 -4.34 -1.91 -3.74
CA ILE A 79 -3.53 -0.69 -3.72
C ILE A 79 -3.07 -0.43 -2.28
N TYR A 80 -1.76 -0.46 -2.04
CA TYR A 80 -1.19 -0.28 -0.71
C TYR A 80 -0.81 1.17 -0.46
N HIS A 81 -1.14 1.67 0.72
CA HIS A 81 -0.74 2.98 1.22
C HIS A 81 0.16 2.78 2.42
N VAL A 82 1.46 3.01 2.23
CA VAL A 82 2.47 2.80 3.26
C VAL A 82 2.87 4.14 3.84
N PHE A 83 2.52 4.38 5.10
CA PHE A 83 2.92 5.55 5.86
C PHE A 83 4.32 5.32 6.43
N SER A 84 5.24 6.17 6.04
CA SER A 84 6.66 6.10 6.40
C SER A 84 7.24 7.48 6.66
N GLY A 85 8.49 7.52 7.10
CA GLY A 85 9.19 8.74 7.49
C GLY A 85 9.42 8.85 8.98
N ASP A 86 9.94 9.99 9.39
CA ASP A 86 10.26 10.33 10.77
C ASP A 86 9.61 11.67 11.16
N GLU A 87 10.02 12.23 12.32
CA GLU A 87 9.51 13.51 12.81
C GLU A 87 9.86 14.70 11.88
N SER A 88 10.88 14.56 11.03
CA SER A 88 11.32 15.62 10.11
C SER A 88 10.57 15.59 8.79
N LEU A 89 10.22 14.41 8.29
CA LEU A 89 9.52 14.24 7.02
C LEU A 89 8.67 12.98 7.00
N GLN A 90 7.36 13.16 6.98
CA GLN A 90 6.40 12.11 6.74
C GLN A 90 6.01 12.04 5.27
N TYR A 91 5.82 10.83 4.76
CA TYR A 91 5.38 10.60 3.39
C TYR A 91 4.52 9.34 3.28
N VAL A 92 3.76 9.30 2.20
CA VAL A 92 2.97 8.13 1.81
C VAL A 92 3.55 7.56 0.52
N GLU A 93 3.68 6.24 0.49
CA GLU A 93 3.92 5.48 -0.73
C GLU A 93 2.64 4.79 -1.15
N VAL A 94 2.18 5.04 -2.37
CA VAL A 94 1.14 4.26 -3.01
C VAL A 94 1.81 3.20 -3.88
N LYS A 95 1.50 1.93 -3.62
CA LYS A 95 2.12 0.78 -4.30
C LYS A 95 1.06 -0.14 -4.90
N ILE A 96 1.30 -0.60 -6.14
CA ILE A 96 0.42 -1.51 -6.88
C ILE A 96 1.30 -2.57 -7.57
N ALA A 97 1.04 -3.85 -7.31
CA ALA A 97 1.63 -4.91 -8.11
C ALA A 97 0.95 -4.92 -9.49
N VAL A 98 1.75 -5.03 -10.55
CA VAL A 98 1.28 -4.96 -11.93
C VAL A 98 1.90 -6.07 -12.76
N TYR A 99 1.22 -6.45 -13.85
CA TYR A 99 1.74 -7.41 -14.83
C TYR A 99 1.32 -6.99 -16.25
N SER A 100 2.09 -7.37 -17.26
CA SER A 100 1.69 -7.28 -18.66
C SER A 100 1.07 -8.59 -19.11
N GLU A 101 0.02 -8.55 -19.92
CA GLU A 101 -0.39 -9.73 -20.68
C GLU A 101 0.69 -10.04 -21.72
N VAL A 102 1.16 -11.29 -21.75
CA VAL A 102 2.16 -11.80 -22.70
C VAL A 102 1.48 -12.18 -24.02
#